data_AF-A0A6C0KR55-F1
#
_entry.id   AF-A0A6C0KR55-F1
#
_cell.length_a   1.000
_cell.length_b   1.000
_cell.length_c   1.000
_cell.angle_alpha   90.00
_cell.angle_beta   90.00
_cell.angle_gamma   90.00
#
_symmetry.space_group_name_H-M   'P 1'
#
loop_
_entity.id
_entity.type
_entity.pdbx_description
1 polymer ?
#
loop_
_entity_poly.entity_id
_entity_poly.type
_entity_poly.pdbx_seq_one_letter_code
_entity_poly.pdbx_strand_id
1 'polypeptide(L)'
;MESKEQIEDVGEDVGEDREQDREQEKKGKKKAKKDPNASCRIPNLRTSPRSTRWARHVHTIVKTFAPALLENKDVIAAFNQFVDTLAKYDTIIETYLPGRSNRYELYENIVLQEYTYPHDYAPIRFFSGPTAEERKKITNDIKEAYTVLYNHIKNDVVPPLRHTLHRERVQKMTPLIQRDIEMLKERIEVEKVNHERMLKTLQNSISAKIEQLRILVEQP
;
A
#
# COMPACT_ATOMS: atom_id res chain seq x y z
N MET A 1 -21.62 -102.19 24.27
CA MET A 1 -20.80 -101.29 23.44
C MET A 1 -20.72 -99.99 24.22
N GLU A 2 -19.67 -99.88 25.03
CA GLU A 2 -18.59 -98.88 24.90
C GLU A 2 -18.90 -97.67 25.82
N SER A 3 -18.29 -97.63 27.02
CA SER A 3 -17.11 -96.81 27.39
C SER A 3 -17.55 -95.43 27.90
N LYS A 4 -17.37 -95.09 29.19
CA LYS A 4 -16.22 -94.33 29.77
C LYS A 4 -15.99 -92.99 29.02
N GLU A 5 -15.73 -91.83 29.63
CA GLU A 5 -15.17 -91.42 30.92
C GLU A 5 -15.38 -89.89 31.01
N GLN A 6 -15.29 -89.32 32.21
CA GLN A 6 -15.13 -87.88 32.46
C GLN A 6 -13.85 -87.32 31.81
N ILE A 7 -13.76 -86.00 31.57
CA ILE A 7 -12.66 -85.10 31.99
C ILE A 7 -12.90 -83.66 31.52
N GLU A 8 -12.38 -82.76 32.36
CA GLU A 8 -12.31 -81.31 32.40
C GLU A 8 -11.47 -80.61 31.29
N ASP A 9 -11.82 -79.33 31.06
CA ASP A 9 -10.96 -78.12 31.01
C ASP A 9 -9.92 -77.84 29.89
N VAL A 10 -9.77 -76.52 29.68
CA VAL A 10 -8.71 -75.70 29.04
C VAL A 10 -8.61 -75.63 27.52
N GLY A 11 -8.62 -74.39 27.00
CA GLY A 11 -8.05 -74.07 25.68
C GLY A 11 -8.29 -72.64 25.20
N GLU A 12 -7.44 -71.71 25.61
CA GLU A 12 -7.25 -70.37 25.05
C GLU A 12 -6.83 -70.37 23.57
N ASP A 13 -7.16 -69.24 22.92
CA ASP A 13 -6.43 -68.53 21.85
C ASP A 13 -6.62 -68.90 20.36
N VAL A 14 -6.17 -67.93 19.54
CA VAL A 14 -6.20 -67.77 18.07
C VAL A 14 -7.44 -66.98 17.58
N GLY A 15 -7.36 -65.71 17.20
CA GLY A 15 -6.21 -64.93 16.72
C GLY A 15 -6.41 -64.60 15.23
N GLU A 16 -6.29 -63.31 14.91
CA GLU A 16 -5.73 -62.83 13.64
C GLU A 16 -6.45 -63.17 12.32
N ASP A 17 -7.62 -62.57 12.05
CA ASP A 17 -8.14 -62.56 10.65
C ASP A 17 -8.92 -61.30 10.26
N ARG A 18 -8.87 -60.22 11.07
CA ARG A 18 -9.63 -58.98 10.79
C ARG A 18 -8.79 -57.71 10.63
N GLU A 19 -7.47 -57.82 10.64
CA GLU A 19 -6.58 -56.65 10.54
C GLU A 19 -5.90 -56.44 9.19
N GLN A 20 -5.95 -57.38 8.25
CA GLN A 20 -5.25 -57.22 6.96
C GLN A 20 -6.08 -56.54 5.86
N ASP A 21 -7.41 -56.52 5.94
CA ASP A 21 -8.26 -55.82 4.95
C ASP A 21 -8.40 -54.31 5.18
N ARG A 22 -7.87 -53.78 6.30
CA ARG A 22 -7.86 -52.32 6.58
C ARG A 22 -6.55 -51.61 6.24
N GLU A 23 -5.51 -52.34 5.83
CA GLU A 23 -4.20 -51.73 5.50
C GLU A 23 -3.97 -51.47 4.01
N GLN A 24 -4.82 -51.95 3.10
CA GLN A 24 -4.67 -51.69 1.66
C GLN A 24 -5.48 -50.49 1.13
N GLU A 25 -6.49 -49.99 1.84
CA GLU A 25 -7.24 -48.79 1.43
C GLU A 25 -6.61 -47.44 1.85
N LYS A 26 -5.48 -47.44 2.58
CA LYS A 26 -4.80 -46.20 3.03
C LYS A 26 -3.61 -45.77 2.17
N LYS A 27 -3.30 -46.48 1.08
CA LYS A 27 -2.22 -46.12 0.14
C LYS A 27 -2.79 -45.58 -1.17
N GLY A 28 -3.34 -44.37 -1.15
CA GLY A 28 -3.92 -43.82 -2.39
C GLY A 28 -4.36 -42.37 -2.42
N LYS A 29 -4.28 -41.59 -1.34
CA LYS A 29 -4.44 -40.12 -1.44
C LYS A 29 -3.07 -39.46 -1.58
N LYS A 30 -2.41 -39.68 -2.73
CA LYS A 30 -1.44 -38.70 -3.25
C LYS A 30 -2.23 -37.40 -3.42
N LYS A 31 -2.15 -36.50 -2.43
CA LYS A 31 -2.60 -35.11 -2.60
C LYS A 31 -1.98 -34.63 -3.91
N ALA A 32 -2.80 -34.39 -4.92
CA ALA A 32 -2.35 -33.74 -6.15
C ALA A 32 -1.49 -32.55 -5.72
N LYS A 33 -0.23 -32.51 -6.16
CA LYS A 33 0.65 -31.36 -5.91
C LYS A 33 -0.07 -30.16 -6.49
N LYS A 34 -0.67 -29.35 -5.62
CA LYS A 34 -1.36 -28.12 -5.99
C LYS A 34 -0.33 -27.28 -6.74
N ASP A 35 -0.63 -26.92 -7.99
CA ASP A 35 0.27 -26.08 -8.79
C ASP A 35 0.62 -24.83 -7.95
N PRO A 36 1.90 -24.58 -7.64
CA PRO A 36 2.30 -23.45 -6.82
C PRO A 36 1.89 -22.10 -7.41
N ASN A 37 1.56 -22.06 -8.70
CA ASN A 37 1.09 -20.88 -9.43
C ASN A 37 -0.39 -20.96 -9.84
N ALA A 38 -1.20 -21.79 -9.16
CA ALA A 38 -2.64 -21.80 -9.37
C ALA A 38 -3.33 -20.49 -8.94
N SER A 39 -2.72 -19.74 -8.01
CA SER A 39 -3.27 -18.48 -7.49
C SER A 39 -2.19 -17.62 -6.83
N CYS A 40 -2.42 -16.32 -6.74
CA CYS A 40 -1.57 -15.41 -5.98
C CYS A 40 -1.47 -15.83 -4.50
N ARG A 41 -0.24 -16.00 -4.00
CA ARG A 41 0.07 -16.31 -2.59
C ARG A 41 0.03 -15.05 -1.76
N ILE A 42 -1.16 -14.67 -1.32
CA ILE A 42 -1.37 -13.46 -0.53
C ILE A 42 -0.86 -13.68 0.91
N PRO A 43 0.14 -12.91 1.38
CA PRO A 43 0.63 -13.03 2.75
C PRO A 43 -0.45 -12.67 3.78
N ASN A 44 -0.60 -13.51 4.80
CA ASN A 44 -1.52 -13.28 5.92
C ASN A 44 -0.91 -12.29 6.90
N LEU A 45 -1.68 -11.25 7.27
CA LEU A 45 -1.23 -10.16 8.12
C LEU A 45 -0.71 -10.62 9.50
N ARG A 46 -1.26 -11.71 10.05
CA ARG A 46 -0.93 -12.19 11.39
C ARG A 46 0.19 -13.22 11.42
N THR A 47 0.37 -13.98 10.35
CA THR A 47 1.22 -15.18 10.35
C THR A 47 2.33 -15.13 9.32
N SER A 48 2.33 -14.17 8.39
CA SER A 48 3.35 -14.07 7.37
C SER A 48 4.55 -13.21 7.79
N PRO A 49 5.72 -13.50 7.21
CA PRO A 49 6.92 -12.66 7.24
C PRO A 49 6.64 -11.16 7.21
N ARG A 50 7.33 -10.40 8.07
CA ARG A 50 7.20 -8.93 8.08
C ARG A 50 7.70 -8.32 6.78
N SER A 51 8.63 -8.98 6.10
CA SER A 51 9.10 -8.59 4.77
C SER A 51 8.04 -8.65 3.68
N THR A 52 6.95 -9.41 3.86
CA THR A 52 5.96 -9.65 2.79
C THR A 52 4.72 -8.77 2.87
N ARG A 53 4.59 -7.92 3.89
CA ARG A 53 3.40 -7.08 4.11
C ARG A 53 3.06 -6.21 2.92
N TRP A 54 4.07 -5.68 2.25
CA TRP A 54 3.87 -4.82 1.10
C TRP A 54 3.36 -5.56 -0.15
N ALA A 55 3.68 -6.85 -0.33
CA ALA A 55 3.08 -7.65 -1.41
C ALA A 55 1.54 -7.74 -1.27
N ARG A 56 1.03 -7.74 -0.04
CA ARG A 56 -0.42 -7.64 0.21
C ARG A 56 -1.01 -6.32 -0.28
N HIS A 57 -0.26 -5.23 -0.14
CA HIS A 57 -0.67 -3.92 -0.62
C HIS A 57 -0.74 -3.92 -2.16
N VAL A 58 0.31 -4.39 -2.83
CA VAL A 58 0.33 -4.54 -4.29
C VAL A 58 -0.86 -5.36 -4.76
N HIS A 59 -1.11 -6.52 -4.15
CA HIS A 59 -2.28 -7.34 -4.47
C HIS A 59 -3.60 -6.59 -4.29
N THR A 60 -3.74 -5.81 -3.21
CA THR A 60 -4.96 -5.03 -2.93
C THR A 60 -5.19 -3.97 -4.00
N ILE A 61 -4.13 -3.30 -4.45
CA ILE A 61 -4.18 -2.30 -5.51
C ILE A 61 -4.60 -2.94 -6.83
N VAL A 62 -3.94 -4.03 -7.24
CA VAL A 62 -4.31 -4.77 -8.46
C VAL A 62 -5.75 -5.26 -8.39
N LYS A 63 -6.17 -5.83 -7.26
CA LYS A 63 -7.57 -6.26 -7.04
C LYS A 63 -8.57 -5.11 -7.17
N THR A 64 -8.19 -3.90 -6.75
CA THR A 64 -9.08 -2.73 -6.77
C THR A 64 -9.27 -2.18 -8.18
N PHE A 65 -8.19 -2.09 -8.96
CA PHE A 65 -8.21 -1.40 -10.26
C PHE A 65 -8.31 -2.35 -11.46
N ALA A 66 -7.74 -3.55 -11.36
CA ALA A 66 -7.68 -4.52 -12.45
C ALA A 66 -7.78 -5.96 -11.91
N PRO A 67 -8.92 -6.36 -11.32
CA PRO A 67 -9.08 -7.67 -10.69
C PRO A 67 -8.85 -8.84 -11.65
N ALA A 68 -9.21 -8.68 -12.93
CA ALA A 68 -9.01 -9.71 -13.97
C ALA A 68 -7.53 -10.10 -14.15
N LEU A 69 -6.58 -9.20 -13.85
CA LEU A 69 -5.16 -9.53 -13.94
C LEU A 69 -4.73 -10.59 -12.91
N LEU A 70 -5.46 -10.75 -11.82
CA LEU A 70 -5.15 -11.76 -10.79
C LEU A 70 -5.50 -13.19 -11.22
N GLU A 71 -6.14 -13.36 -12.37
CA GLU A 71 -6.40 -14.65 -13.00
C GLU A 71 -5.35 -14.99 -14.07
N ASN A 72 -4.54 -14.01 -14.48
CA ASN A 72 -3.48 -14.20 -15.47
C ASN A 72 -2.31 -14.98 -14.84
N LYS A 73 -1.95 -16.11 -15.46
CA LYS A 73 -0.85 -16.98 -15.00
C LYS A 73 0.49 -16.26 -14.90
N ASP A 74 0.79 -15.34 -15.81
CA ASP A 74 2.05 -14.60 -15.79
C ASP A 74 2.11 -13.62 -14.61
N VAL A 75 0.99 -12.95 -14.33
CA VAL A 75 0.83 -12.06 -13.17
C VAL A 75 0.92 -12.86 -11.88
N ILE A 76 0.24 -14.02 -11.80
CA ILE A 76 0.28 -14.91 -10.64
C ILE A 76 1.72 -15.38 -10.38
N ALA A 77 2.41 -15.85 -11.42
CA ALA A 77 3.80 -16.32 -11.32
C ALA A 77 4.74 -15.19 -10.87
N ALA A 78 4.66 -14.02 -11.50
CA ALA A 78 5.47 -12.85 -11.13
C ALA A 78 5.17 -12.36 -9.70
N PHE A 79 3.91 -12.35 -9.29
CA PHE A 79 3.50 -12.00 -7.93
C PHE A 79 4.05 -12.98 -6.90
N ASN A 80 3.94 -14.28 -7.20
CA ASN A 80 4.43 -15.34 -6.33
C ASN A 80 5.96 -15.30 -6.20
N GLN A 81 6.68 -15.05 -7.29
CA GLN A 81 8.12 -14.84 -7.26
C GLN A 81 8.50 -13.62 -6.43
N PHE A 82 7.77 -12.52 -6.57
CA PHE A 82 7.98 -11.31 -5.78
C PHE A 82 7.78 -11.57 -4.27
N VAL A 83 6.74 -12.32 -3.89
CA VAL A 83 6.52 -12.74 -2.50
C VAL A 83 7.68 -13.61 -1.99
N ASP A 84 8.16 -14.56 -2.79
CA ASP A 84 9.28 -15.42 -2.41
C ASP A 84 10.59 -14.63 -2.23
N THR A 85 10.86 -13.66 -3.10
CA THR A 85 12.02 -12.77 -2.98
C THR A 85 11.97 -11.96 -1.69
N LEU A 86 10.80 -11.44 -1.32
CA LEU A 86 10.64 -10.75 -0.03
C LEU A 86 10.81 -11.71 1.15
N ALA A 87 10.20 -12.89 1.10
CA ALA A 87 10.28 -13.89 2.16
C ALA A 87 11.72 -14.40 2.39
N LYS A 88 12.53 -14.51 1.33
CA LYS A 88 13.96 -14.84 1.40
C LYS A 88 14.74 -13.94 2.36
N TYR A 89 14.30 -12.70 2.51
CA TYR A 89 14.98 -11.67 3.30
C TYR A 89 14.24 -11.32 4.61
N ASP A 90 13.30 -12.13 5.09
CA ASP A 90 12.48 -11.81 6.27
C ASP A 90 13.26 -11.51 7.56
N THR A 91 14.42 -12.13 7.73
CA THR A 91 15.29 -11.88 8.89
C THR A 91 16.06 -10.55 8.80
N ILE A 92 16.14 -9.98 7.59
CA ILE A 92 16.99 -8.82 7.29
C ILE A 92 16.15 -7.57 7.01
N ILE A 93 14.94 -7.74 6.46
CA ILE A 93 14.07 -6.64 6.07
C ILE A 93 12.67 -6.73 6.67
N GLU A 94 12.05 -5.58 6.86
CA GLU A 94 10.62 -5.45 7.08
C GLU A 94 10.03 -4.58 5.97
N THR A 95 8.81 -4.88 5.51
CA THR A 95 8.11 -4.00 4.60
C THR A 95 6.93 -3.29 5.24
N TYR A 96 6.72 -2.03 4.83
CA TYR A 96 5.67 -1.18 5.38
C TYR A 96 4.46 -1.11 4.47
N LEU A 97 3.30 -0.88 5.08
CA LEU A 97 2.07 -0.56 4.40
C LEU A 97 1.90 0.97 4.42
N PRO A 98 1.59 1.61 3.29
CA PRO A 98 1.26 3.03 3.30
C PRO A 98 0.05 3.30 4.20
N GLY A 99 0.08 4.44 4.89
CA GLY A 99 -1.09 4.95 5.60
C GLY A 99 -2.26 5.19 4.64
N ARG A 100 -3.48 5.26 5.18
CA ARG A 100 -4.71 5.44 4.37
C ARG A 100 -4.63 6.66 3.45
N SER A 101 -3.99 7.73 3.89
CA SER A 101 -3.84 8.98 3.15
C SER A 101 -2.94 8.88 1.92
N ASN A 102 -1.98 7.93 1.91
CA ASN A 102 -0.93 7.82 0.90
C ASN A 102 -0.96 6.42 0.23
N ARG A 103 -2.09 5.70 0.37
CA ARG A 103 -2.25 4.30 -0.07
C ARG A 103 -2.04 4.06 -1.55
N TYR A 104 -2.06 5.09 -2.39
CA TYR A 104 -1.86 4.95 -3.83
C TYR A 104 -0.53 5.55 -4.30
N GLU A 105 0.12 6.39 -3.48
CA GLU A 105 1.34 7.12 -3.88
C GLU A 105 2.57 6.21 -3.98
N LEU A 106 2.60 5.10 -3.24
CA LEU A 106 3.72 4.17 -3.23
C LEU A 106 3.75 3.20 -4.42
N TYR A 107 2.71 3.16 -5.25
CA TYR A 107 2.62 2.19 -6.34
C TYR A 107 3.51 2.55 -7.54
N GLU A 108 3.74 3.84 -7.77
CA GLU A 108 4.62 4.33 -8.84
C GLU A 108 6.08 4.44 -8.41
N ASN A 109 6.33 4.58 -7.10
CA ASN A 109 7.64 4.94 -6.55
C ASN A 109 8.53 3.75 -6.18
N ILE A 110 8.35 2.61 -6.84
CA ILE A 110 9.18 1.41 -6.59
C ILE A 110 10.49 1.48 -7.38
N VAL A 111 10.85 2.69 -7.80
CA VAL A 111 12.25 2.99 -8.03
C VAL A 111 12.86 3.10 -6.64
N LEU A 112 13.26 1.95 -6.08
CA LEU A 112 14.03 1.87 -4.83
C LEU A 112 15.21 2.83 -4.96
N GLN A 113 15.08 4.03 -4.41
CA GLN A 113 16.09 5.06 -4.47
C GLN A 113 17.24 4.61 -3.57
N GLU A 114 18.37 4.27 -4.19
CA GLU A 114 19.65 4.24 -3.49
C GLU A 114 19.91 5.67 -2.99
N TYR A 115 19.72 5.90 -1.68
CA TYR A 115 19.94 7.15 -0.96
C TYR A 115 18.96 8.30 -1.23
N THR A 116 18.07 8.58 -0.26
CA THR A 116 17.89 9.93 0.34
C THR A 116 16.92 9.91 1.53
N TYR A 117 17.47 10.04 2.75
CA TYR A 117 16.82 10.54 3.98
C TYR A 117 15.58 9.82 4.57
N PRO A 118 15.31 9.98 5.90
CA PRO A 118 14.72 8.94 6.74
C PRO A 118 13.19 8.89 6.78
N HIS A 119 12.47 9.63 5.95
CA HIS A 119 11.01 9.68 5.99
C HIS A 119 10.42 9.58 4.58
N ASP A 120 9.77 8.43 4.32
CA ASP A 120 8.42 8.37 3.75
C ASP A 120 8.16 7.64 2.43
N TYR A 121 9.12 7.08 1.69
CA TYR A 121 8.72 6.47 0.39
C TYR A 121 9.37 5.14 0.00
N ALA A 122 10.31 4.60 0.78
CA ALA A 122 10.80 3.24 0.56
C ALA A 122 9.95 2.24 1.37
N PRO A 123 9.34 1.21 0.74
CA PRO A 123 8.54 0.23 1.46
C PRO A 123 9.39 -0.74 2.28
N ILE A 124 10.72 -0.56 2.37
CA ILE A 124 11.67 -1.51 2.98
C ILE A 124 12.42 -0.85 4.15
N ARG A 125 12.37 -1.47 5.33
CA ARG A 125 13.31 -1.27 6.45
C ARG A 125 14.38 -2.34 6.36
N PHE A 126 15.63 -1.96 6.56
CA PHE A 126 16.67 -2.92 6.92
C PHE A 126 16.86 -2.92 8.43
N PHE A 127 16.98 -4.10 9.03
CA PHE A 127 17.43 -4.22 10.41
C PHE A 127 18.92 -3.92 10.54
N SER A 128 19.41 -3.77 11.78
CA SER A 128 20.84 -3.71 12.09
C SER A 128 21.48 -5.05 11.70
N GLY A 129 22.62 -5.05 11.00
CA GLY A 129 23.27 -6.31 10.59
C GLY A 129 23.91 -6.29 9.19
N PRO A 130 23.15 -6.01 8.11
CA PRO A 130 23.70 -6.13 6.77
C PRO A 130 24.64 -4.96 6.42
N THR A 131 25.70 -5.28 5.68
CA THR A 131 26.65 -4.32 5.12
C THR A 131 26.00 -3.46 4.03
N ALA A 132 26.65 -2.37 3.60
CA ALA A 132 26.15 -1.53 2.53
C ALA A 132 26.01 -2.32 1.19
N GLU A 133 26.95 -3.21 0.91
CA GLU A 133 26.92 -4.07 -0.29
C GLU A 133 25.77 -5.07 -0.25
N GLU A 134 25.52 -5.68 0.91
CA GLU A 134 24.39 -6.59 1.09
C GLU A 134 23.05 -5.86 0.94
N ARG A 135 22.92 -4.66 1.51
CA ARG A 135 21.72 -3.82 1.34
C ARG A 135 21.49 -3.52 -0.14
N LYS A 136 22.54 -3.17 -0.88
CA LYS A 136 22.47 -2.92 -2.32
C LYS A 136 22.01 -4.16 -3.08
N LYS A 137 22.58 -5.33 -2.80
CA LYS A 137 22.20 -6.61 -3.41
C LYS A 137 20.73 -6.95 -3.13
N ILE A 138 20.30 -6.89 -1.87
CA ILE A 138 18.92 -7.18 -1.47
C ILE A 138 17.94 -6.22 -2.17
N THR A 139 18.29 -4.94 -2.22
CA THR A 139 17.50 -3.92 -2.90
C THR A 139 17.35 -4.24 -4.39
N ASN A 140 18.43 -4.64 -5.06
CA ASN A 140 18.39 -5.00 -6.48
C ASN A 140 17.56 -6.26 -6.74
N ASP A 141 17.72 -7.32 -5.96
CA ASP A 141 16.92 -8.54 -6.08
C ASP A 141 15.40 -8.23 -5.99
N ILE A 142 15.01 -7.38 -5.02
CA ILE A 142 13.61 -6.99 -4.84
C ILE A 142 13.14 -6.09 -6.00
N LYS A 143 13.99 -5.16 -6.45
CA LYS A 143 13.71 -4.29 -7.60
C LYS A 143 13.43 -5.10 -8.85
N GLU A 144 14.28 -6.09 -9.15
CA GLU A 144 14.15 -6.94 -10.32
C GLU A 144 12.86 -7.75 -10.26
N ALA A 145 12.59 -8.42 -9.13
CA ALA A 145 11.38 -9.19 -8.94
C ALA A 145 10.10 -8.34 -9.08
N TYR A 146 10.10 -7.14 -8.50
CA TYR A 146 8.97 -6.23 -8.67
C TYR A 146 8.84 -5.69 -10.08
N THR A 147 9.95 -5.39 -10.77
CA THR A 147 9.92 -4.85 -12.14
C THR A 147 9.24 -5.80 -13.11
N VAL A 148 9.46 -7.11 -12.96
CA VAL A 148 8.76 -8.13 -13.75
C VAL A 148 7.25 -8.05 -13.51
N LEU A 149 6.83 -8.11 -12.24
CA LEU A 149 5.41 -7.98 -11.86
C LEU A 149 4.80 -6.66 -12.38
N TYR A 150 5.49 -5.54 -12.20
CA TYR A 150 5.06 -4.21 -12.61
C TYR A 150 4.81 -4.13 -14.12
N ASN A 151 5.69 -4.72 -14.93
CA ASN A 151 5.53 -4.72 -16.38
C ASN A 151 4.24 -5.42 -16.83
N HIS A 152 3.78 -6.44 -16.11
CA HIS A 152 2.53 -7.13 -16.42
C HIS A 152 1.27 -6.35 -16.01
N ILE A 153 1.37 -5.42 -15.04
CA ILE A 153 0.20 -4.78 -14.43
C ILE A 153 0.11 -3.27 -14.67
N LYS A 154 1.20 -2.61 -15.11
CA LYS A 154 1.30 -1.15 -15.17
C LYS A 154 0.26 -0.50 -16.07
N ASN A 155 -0.05 -1.11 -17.21
CA ASN A 155 -0.94 -0.50 -18.21
C ASN A 155 -2.38 -0.42 -17.72
N ASP A 156 -2.85 -1.41 -16.96
CA ASP A 156 -4.22 -1.46 -16.46
C ASP A 156 -4.38 -0.82 -15.09
N VAL A 157 -3.33 -0.83 -14.25
CA VAL A 157 -3.42 -0.35 -12.88
C VAL A 157 -3.02 1.11 -12.73
N VAL A 158 -1.95 1.57 -13.41
CA VAL A 158 -1.40 2.92 -13.19
C VAL A 158 -2.35 4.02 -13.65
N PRO A 159 -2.98 3.97 -14.84
CA PRO A 159 -3.88 5.04 -15.27
C PRO A 159 -5.07 5.29 -14.31
N PRO A 160 -5.89 4.28 -13.93
CA PRO A 160 -7.00 4.53 -13.00
C PRO A 160 -6.53 4.89 -11.58
N LEU A 161 -5.37 4.39 -11.14
CA LEU A 161 -4.75 4.77 -9.88
C LEU A 161 -4.38 6.26 -9.86
N ARG A 162 -3.76 6.78 -10.92
CA ARG A 162 -3.46 8.21 -11.08
C ARG A 162 -4.71 9.08 -11.06
N HIS A 163 -5.75 8.66 -11.77
CA HIS A 163 -7.03 9.38 -11.75
C HIS A 163 -7.65 9.44 -10.35
N THR A 164 -7.58 8.35 -9.60
CA THR A 164 -8.08 8.29 -8.22
C THR A 164 -7.29 9.19 -7.29
N LEU A 165 -5.94 9.13 -7.36
CA LEU A 165 -5.04 10.01 -6.62
C LEU A 165 -5.32 11.49 -6.90
N HIS A 166 -5.44 11.84 -8.18
CA HIS A 166 -5.73 13.20 -8.59
C HIS A 166 -7.09 13.66 -8.05
N ARG A 167 -8.12 12.82 -8.16
CA ARG A 167 -9.46 13.12 -7.62
C ARG A 167 -9.44 13.36 -6.12
N GLU A 168 -8.79 12.49 -5.35
CA GLU A 168 -8.67 12.65 -3.89
C GLU A 168 -7.92 13.92 -3.52
N ARG A 169 -6.85 14.26 -4.27
CA ARG A 169 -6.09 15.50 -4.06
C ARG A 169 -6.95 16.73 -4.36
N VAL A 170 -7.66 16.75 -5.48
CA VAL A 170 -8.57 17.84 -5.84
C VAL A 170 -9.64 18.01 -4.78
N GLN A 171 -10.33 16.94 -4.37
CA GLN A 171 -11.38 16.99 -3.34
C GLN A 171 -10.90 17.59 -2.02
N LYS A 172 -9.65 17.31 -1.61
CA LYS A 172 -9.06 17.89 -0.40
C LYS A 172 -8.64 19.33 -0.57
N MET A 173 -8.06 19.69 -1.72
CA MET A 173 -7.48 21.02 -1.96
C MET A 173 -8.51 22.07 -2.35
N THR A 174 -9.54 21.70 -3.13
CA THR A 174 -10.59 22.63 -3.57
C THR A 174 -11.21 23.46 -2.43
N PRO A 175 -11.67 22.88 -1.30
CA PRO A 175 -12.25 23.68 -0.22
C PRO A 175 -11.24 24.61 0.47
N LEU A 176 -9.97 24.20 0.55
CA LEU A 176 -8.91 25.04 1.13
C LEU A 176 -8.62 26.25 0.24
N ILE A 177 -8.44 26.00 -1.06
CA ILE A 177 -8.22 27.06 -2.06
C ILE A 177 -9.43 28.00 -2.10
N GLN A 178 -10.66 27.47 -2.02
CA GLN A 178 -11.88 28.27 -2.00
C GLN A 178 -11.92 29.21 -0.79
N ARG A 179 -11.58 28.71 0.40
CA ARG A 179 -11.47 29.53 1.61
C ARG A 179 -10.40 30.61 1.47
N ASP A 180 -9.24 30.29 0.90
CA ASP A 180 -8.17 31.27 0.68
C ASP A 180 -8.61 32.38 -0.30
N ILE A 181 -9.33 32.01 -1.37
CA ILE A 181 -9.92 32.98 -2.31
C ILE A 181 -10.90 33.91 -1.60
N GLU A 182 -11.77 33.37 -0.74
CA GLU A 182 -12.74 34.16 0.02
C GLU A 182 -12.06 35.15 0.98
N MET A 183 -11.04 34.70 1.73
CA MET A 183 -10.26 35.59 2.60
C MET A 183 -9.55 36.70 1.80
N LEU A 184 -9.01 36.38 0.63
CA LEU A 184 -8.38 37.38 -0.23
C LEU A 184 -9.39 38.40 -0.76
N LYS A 185 -10.60 37.97 -1.14
CA LYS A 185 -11.68 38.87 -1.55
C LYS A 185 -12.07 39.83 -0.41
N GLU A 186 -12.23 39.32 0.80
CA GLU A 186 -12.52 40.15 1.97
C GLU A 186 -11.42 41.18 2.24
N ARG A 187 -10.16 40.78 2.18
CA ARG A 187 -9.02 41.70 2.33
C ARG A 187 -8.99 42.78 1.27
N ILE A 188 -9.24 42.42 0.00
CA ILE A 188 -9.33 43.38 -1.10
C ILE A 188 -10.42 44.41 -0.81
N GLU A 189 -11.58 43.98 -0.33
CA GLU A 189 -12.70 44.88 -0.06
C GLU A 189 -12.42 45.83 1.11
N VAL A 190 -11.82 45.32 2.19
CA VAL A 190 -11.35 46.15 3.31
C VAL A 190 -10.34 47.20 2.84
N GLU A 191 -9.38 46.80 2.01
CA GLU A 191 -8.38 47.73 1.48
C GLU A 191 -8.99 48.78 0.55
N LYS A 192 -9.98 48.44 -0.28
CA LYS A 192 -10.69 49.45 -1.09
C LYS A 192 -11.34 50.51 -0.20
N VAL A 193 -12.07 50.08 0.84
CA VAL A 193 -12.74 51.01 1.77
C VAL A 193 -11.71 51.90 2.47
N ASN A 194 -10.56 51.35 2.88
CA ASN A 194 -9.48 52.12 3.48
C ASN A 194 -8.90 53.16 2.50
N HIS A 195 -8.63 52.77 1.26
CA HIS A 195 -8.16 53.68 0.21
C HIS A 195 -9.17 54.79 -0.09
N GLU A 196 -10.46 54.48 -0.19
CA GLU A 196 -11.52 55.47 -0.38
C GLU A 196 -11.57 56.51 0.76
N ARG A 197 -11.45 56.06 2.01
CA ARG A 197 -11.37 56.97 3.18
C ARG A 197 -10.12 57.84 3.13
N MET A 198 -8.98 57.28 2.75
CA MET A 198 -7.73 58.01 2.63
C MET A 198 -7.82 59.08 1.54
N LEU A 199 -8.36 58.74 0.36
CA LEU A 199 -8.58 59.69 -0.73
C LEU A 199 -9.49 60.84 -0.30
N LYS A 200 -10.59 60.56 0.39
CA LYS A 200 -11.50 61.59 0.90
C LYS A 200 -10.80 62.52 1.91
N THR A 201 -9.97 61.97 2.79
CA THR A 201 -9.18 62.76 3.75
C THR A 201 -8.19 63.69 3.04
N LEU A 202 -7.49 63.18 2.01
CA LEU A 202 -6.57 63.97 1.21
C LEU A 202 -7.30 65.08 0.43
N GLN A 203 -8.44 64.77 -0.20
CA GLN A 203 -9.27 65.75 -0.90
C GLN A 203 -9.73 66.88 0.01
N ASN A 204 -10.17 66.54 1.23
CA ASN A 204 -10.56 67.53 2.23
C ASN A 204 -9.38 68.43 2.64
N SER A 205 -8.19 67.84 2.85
CA SER A 205 -6.98 68.59 3.21
C SER A 205 -6.53 69.54 2.08
N ILE A 206 -6.56 69.07 0.83
CA ILE A 206 -6.25 69.90 -0.34
C ILE A 206 -7.25 71.05 -0.44
N SER A 207 -8.55 70.77 -0.31
CA SER A 207 -9.60 71.79 -0.39
C SER A 207 -9.43 72.86 0.70
N ALA A 208 -9.11 72.45 1.93
CA ALA A 208 -8.84 73.38 3.02
C ALA A 208 -7.61 74.26 2.76
N LYS A 209 -6.53 73.69 2.20
CA LYS A 209 -5.34 74.47 1.82
C LYS A 209 -5.60 75.43 0.66
N ILE A 210 -6.40 75.02 -0.33
CA ILE A 210 -6.82 75.90 -1.43
C ILE A 210 -7.60 77.09 -0.87
N GLU A 211 -8.53 76.86 0.06
CA GLU A 211 -9.32 77.93 0.67
C GLU A 211 -8.43 78.88 1.50
N GLN A 212 -7.47 78.34 2.27
CA GLN A 212 -6.49 79.17 2.97
C GLN A 212 -5.67 80.05 2.01
N LEU A 213 -5.19 79.48 0.90
CA LEU A 213 -4.47 80.24 -0.14
C LEU A 213 -5.36 81.31 -0.75
N ARG A 214 -6.64 81.02 -1.01
CA ARG A 214 -7.60 81.98 -1.55
C ARG A 214 -7.79 83.17 -0.61
N ILE A 215 -8.00 82.92 0.68
CA ILE A 215 -8.14 83.97 1.71
C ILE A 215 -6.89 84.85 1.75
N LEU A 216 -5.69 84.26 1.67
CA LEU A 216 -4.42 85.00 1.68
C LEU A 216 -4.23 85.88 0.43
N VAL A 217 -4.75 85.47 -0.72
CA VAL A 217 -4.67 86.24 -1.98
C VAL A 217 -5.73 87.34 -2.05
N GLU A 218 -6.88 87.16 -1.40
CA GLU A 218 -7.99 88.13 -1.39
C GLU A 218 -7.88 89.19 -0.27
N GLN A 219 -6.90 89.08 0.63
CA GLN A 219 -6.58 90.14 1.60
C GLN A 219 -5.66 91.21 0.95
N PRO A 220 -6.07 92.49 0.91
CA PRO A 220 -5.31 93.58 0.29
C PRO A 220 -4.04 93.97 1.06
#